data_AF-A0A502TI79-F1
#
_entry.id   AF-A0A502TI79-F1
#
_cell.length_a   1.000
_cell.length_b   1.000
_cell.length_c   1.000
_cell.angle_alpha   90.00
_cell.angle_beta   90.00
_cell.angle_gamma   90.00
#
_symmetry.space_group_name_H-M   'P 1'
#
loop_
_entity.id
_entity.type
_entity.pdbx_description
1 polymer ?
#
loop_
_entity_poly.entity_id
_entity_poly.type
_entity_poly.pdbx_seq_one_letter_code
_entity_poly.pdbx_strand_id
1 'polypeptide(L)'
;MIKVLKNINWPALAALGFTVAFWWQVGKAAFADQSSPVYEFQATTGSGDLFVAGSGDSCAAARSGAVLPDDVRTLDCVQVR
;
A
#
# COMPACT_ATOMS: atom_id res chain seq x y z
N MET A 1 -22.40 26.56 -44.24
CA MET A 1 -21.32 26.18 -45.19
C MET A 1 -20.16 27.14 -45.01
N ILE A 2 -19.09 26.74 -44.32
CA ILE A 2 -17.91 27.58 -44.10
C ILE A 2 -16.67 26.79 -44.50
N LYS A 3 -15.83 27.49 -45.28
CA LYS A 3 -14.63 27.13 -46.03
C LYS A 3 -13.63 26.22 -45.29
N VAL A 4 -13.15 25.23 -46.05
CA VAL A 4 -11.98 24.39 -45.80
C VAL A 4 -10.73 25.26 -45.67
N LEU A 5 -10.09 25.24 -44.49
CA LEU A 5 -8.70 25.64 -44.29
C LEU A 5 -7.80 24.46 -44.69
N LYS A 6 -7.37 24.44 -45.95
CA LYS A 6 -6.12 23.79 -46.36
C LYS A 6 -4.97 24.46 -45.59
N ASN A 7 -3.93 23.69 -45.27
CA ASN A 7 -2.60 24.15 -44.84
C ASN A 7 -2.23 23.94 -43.36
N ILE A 8 -2.34 22.70 -42.86
CA ILE A 8 -1.59 22.27 -41.67
C ILE A 8 -0.32 21.55 -42.16
N ASN A 9 0.80 22.26 -42.06
CA ASN A 9 2.15 21.76 -42.36
C ASN A 9 2.65 20.86 -41.23
N TRP A 10 3.34 19.79 -41.62
CA TRP A 10 3.63 18.58 -40.83
C TRP A 10 5.07 18.54 -40.23
N PRO A 11 5.54 19.53 -39.43
CA PRO A 11 6.64 19.20 -38.51
C PRO A 11 6.53 19.78 -37.09
N ALA A 12 5.40 20.40 -36.68
CA ALA A 12 5.27 20.97 -35.33
C ALA A 12 4.91 19.95 -34.23
N LEU A 13 4.74 18.66 -34.56
CA LEU A 13 4.43 17.60 -33.58
C LEU A 13 5.68 16.96 -32.94
N ALA A 14 6.88 17.37 -33.32
CA ALA A 14 8.12 16.79 -32.78
C ALA A 14 8.62 17.43 -31.47
N ALA A 15 7.95 18.46 -30.95
CA ALA A 15 8.38 19.19 -29.74
C ALA A 15 7.58 18.86 -28.47
N LEU A 16 6.64 17.92 -28.52
CA LEU A 16 5.87 17.45 -27.36
C LEU A 16 6.17 16.00 -26.97
N GLY A 17 7.20 15.40 -27.59
CA GLY A 17 7.58 13.99 -27.39
C GLY A 17 8.61 13.72 -26.28
N PHE A 18 8.98 14.72 -25.47
CA PHE A 18 10.11 14.60 -24.52
C PHE A 18 9.77 14.74 -23.03
N THR A 19 8.49 14.83 -22.66
CA THR A 19 8.09 15.03 -21.25
C THR A 19 7.30 13.89 -20.63
N VAL A 20 6.88 12.87 -21.40
CA VAL A 20 6.10 11.74 -20.85
C VAL A 20 6.98 10.55 -20.46
N ALA A 21 8.16 10.39 -21.05
CA ALA A 21 9.05 9.27 -20.76
C ALA A 21 9.80 9.40 -19.41
N PHE A 22 9.95 10.62 -18.88
CA PHE A 22 10.75 10.86 -17.67
C PHE A 22 10.01 10.51 -16.37
N TRP A 23 8.66 10.53 -16.38
CA TRP A 23 7.86 10.27 -15.17
C TRP A 23 7.52 8.80 -14.95
N TRP A 24 7.77 7.90 -15.90
CA TRP A 24 7.52 6.47 -15.71
C TRP A 24 8.61 5.76 -14.89
N GLN A 25 9.85 6.26 -14.90
CA GLN A 25 10.95 5.60 -14.18
C GLN A 25 10.99 5.88 -12.67
N VAL A 26 10.25 6.87 -12.17
CA VAL A 26 10.29 7.27 -10.74
C VAL A 26 9.31 6.49 -9.86
N GLY A 27 8.39 5.70 -10.44
CA GLY A 27 7.31 5.02 -9.70
C GLY A 27 7.61 3.62 -9.18
N LYS A 28 8.85 3.10 -9.31
CA LYS A 28 9.21 1.72 -8.96
C LYS A 28 10.17 1.59 -7.77
N ALA A 29 10.30 2.63 -6.95
CA ALA A 29 11.00 2.52 -5.68
C ALA A 29 9.97 2.42 -4.54
N ALA A 30 10.13 1.39 -3.70
CA ALA A 30 9.34 1.10 -2.50
C ALA A 30 8.03 0.31 -2.68
N PHE A 31 8.08 -0.83 -3.36
CA PHE A 31 7.55 -2.00 -2.65
C PHE A 31 8.60 -2.34 -1.60
N ALA A 32 8.48 -1.73 -0.42
CA ALA A 32 9.15 -2.24 0.75
C ALA A 32 8.89 -3.75 0.75
N ASP A 33 9.95 -4.53 0.94
CA ASP A 33 9.88 -5.96 1.18
C ASP A 33 8.84 -6.16 2.30
N GLN A 34 7.59 -6.43 1.92
CA GLN A 34 6.56 -6.81 2.85
C GLN A 34 6.87 -8.26 3.17
N SER A 35 7.95 -8.50 3.92
CA SER A 35 8.06 -9.71 4.69
C SER A 35 6.78 -9.81 5.50
N SER A 36 5.88 -10.67 5.04
CA SER A 36 4.63 -10.92 5.74
C SER A 36 5.01 -11.35 7.16
N PRO A 37 4.43 -10.72 8.19
CA PRO A 37 4.83 -10.95 9.56
C PRO A 37 4.69 -12.44 9.88
N VAL A 38 5.64 -12.99 10.63
CA VAL A 38 5.60 -14.41 11.02
C VAL A 38 4.57 -14.63 12.14
N TYR A 39 4.37 -13.63 12.98
CA TYR A 39 3.45 -13.66 14.11
C TYR A 39 2.46 -12.50 14.08
N GLU A 40 1.22 -12.81 14.45
CA GLU A 40 0.16 -11.83 14.72
C GLU A 40 -0.23 -11.90 16.20
N PHE A 41 -0.47 -10.73 16.77
CA PHE A 41 -1.05 -10.56 18.09
C PHE A 41 -2.54 -10.31 17.91
N GLN A 42 -3.34 -11.34 18.14
CA GLN A 42 -4.78 -11.27 18.00
C GLN A 42 -5.42 -10.98 19.35
N ALA A 43 -6.46 -10.17 19.31
CA ALA A 43 -7.19 -9.74 20.49
C ALA A 43 -8.67 -10.02 20.25
N THR A 44 -9.31 -10.62 21.26
CA THR A 44 -10.75 -10.89 21.23
C THR A 44 -11.43 -9.97 22.22
N THR A 45 -12.45 -9.23 21.78
CA THR A 45 -13.26 -8.36 22.64
C THR A 45 -14.23 -9.14 23.52
N GLY A 46 -14.86 -8.46 24.48
CA GLY A 46 -16.00 -8.97 25.24
C GLY A 46 -17.23 -9.32 24.41
N SER A 47 -17.39 -8.72 23.22
CA SER A 47 -18.44 -9.06 22.25
C SER A 47 -18.13 -10.32 21.42
N GLY A 48 -16.90 -10.83 21.49
CA GLY A 48 -16.44 -11.96 20.69
C GLY A 48 -15.84 -11.58 19.34
N ASP A 49 -15.60 -10.30 19.10
CA ASP A 49 -14.96 -9.82 17.88
C ASP A 49 -13.44 -10.06 17.96
N LEU A 50 -12.87 -10.63 16.91
CA LEU A 50 -11.44 -10.91 16.79
C LEU A 50 -10.79 -9.91 15.84
N PHE A 51 -9.71 -9.29 16.27
CA PHE A 51 -8.93 -8.37 15.44
C PHE A 51 -7.43 -8.53 15.69
N VAL A 52 -6.64 -8.20 14.68
CA VAL A 52 -5.17 -8.19 14.76
C VAL A 52 -4.76 -6.89 15.44
N ALA A 53 -4.34 -6.99 16.69
CA ALA A 53 -3.86 -5.86 17.47
C ALA A 53 -2.46 -5.40 17.03
N GLY A 54 -1.61 -6.33 16.60
CA GLY A 54 -0.25 -6.03 16.12
C GLY A 54 0.37 -7.21 15.39
N SER A 55 1.48 -6.99 14.68
CA SER A 55 2.17 -8.03 13.91
C SER A 55 3.68 -7.83 13.90
N GLY A 56 4.44 -8.90 13.70
CA GLY A 56 5.90 -8.84 13.64
C GLY A 56 6.57 -10.19 13.49
N ASP A 57 7.91 -10.19 13.53
CA ASP A 57 8.73 -11.39 13.35
C ASP A 57 8.81 -12.27 14.61
N SER A 58 8.28 -11.79 15.73
CA SER A 58 8.16 -12.53 16.99
C SER A 58 6.94 -12.06 17.77
N CYS A 59 6.45 -12.87 18.72
CA CYS A 59 5.36 -12.47 19.61
C CYS A 59 5.67 -11.19 20.41
N ALA A 60 6.93 -10.99 20.81
CA ALA A 60 7.33 -9.77 21.52
C ALA A 60 7.25 -8.52 20.62
N ALA A 61 7.68 -8.65 19.36
CA ALA A 61 7.58 -7.58 18.37
C ALA A 61 6.11 -7.26 18.05
N ALA A 62 5.29 -8.29 17.79
CA ALA A 62 3.87 -8.14 17.51
C ALA A 62 3.12 -7.48 18.68
N ARG A 63 3.48 -7.81 19.93
CA ARG A 63 2.92 -7.18 21.14
C ARG A 63 3.36 -5.73 21.33
N SER A 64 4.60 -5.41 21.02
CA SER A 64 5.16 -4.06 21.27
C SER A 64 4.51 -3.00 20.38
N GLY A 65 4.08 -3.39 19.17
CA GLY A 65 3.30 -2.54 18.27
C GLY A 65 1.78 -2.69 18.43
N ALA A 66 1.31 -3.48 19.40
CA ALA A 66 -0.11 -3.82 19.49
C ALA A 66 -0.96 -2.66 20.01
N VAL A 67 -2.06 -2.36 19.32
CA VAL A 67 -3.11 -1.46 19.80
C VAL A 67 -4.27 -2.30 20.32
N LEU A 68 -4.51 -2.20 21.63
CA LEU A 68 -5.56 -2.96 22.32
C LEU A 68 -6.76 -2.05 22.61
N PRO A 69 -7.99 -2.47 22.28
CA PRO A 69 -9.18 -1.79 22.74
C PRO A 69 -9.44 -2.09 24.21
N ASP A 70 -10.18 -1.18 24.84
CA ASP A 70 -10.46 -1.22 26.29
C ASP A 70 -11.25 -2.46 26.75
N ASP A 71 -11.93 -3.14 25.83
CA ASP A 71 -12.81 -4.28 26.10
C ASP A 71 -12.19 -5.65 25.76
N VAL A 72 -10.85 -5.71 25.68
CA VAL A 72 -10.12 -6.96 25.43
C VAL A 72 -10.38 -8.00 26.52
N ARG A 73 -10.67 -9.23 26.08
CA ARG A 73 -10.86 -10.41 26.92
C ARG A 73 -9.70 -11.38 26.81
N THR A 74 -9.28 -11.70 25.59
CA THR A 74 -8.17 -12.63 25.36
C THR A 74 -7.15 -12.01 24.40
N LEU A 75 -5.91 -12.43 24.57
CA LEU A 75 -4.77 -12.01 23.78
C LEU A 75 -3.98 -13.25 23.40
N ASP A 76 -3.94 -13.54 22.12
CA ASP A 76 -3.32 -14.73 21.58
C ASP A 76 -2.27 -14.32 20.55
N CYS A 77 -1.05 -14.83 20.75
CA CYS A 77 -0.02 -14.71 19.73
C CYS A 77 -0.09 -15.94 18.84
N VAL A 78 -0.38 -15.74 17.56
CA VAL A 78 -0.48 -16.82 16.58
C VAL A 78 0.58 -16.65 15.51
N GLN A 79 1.20 -17.78 15.16
CA GLN A 79 2.10 -17.84 14.02
C GLN A 79 1.26 -17.98 12.76
N VAL A 80 1.45 -17.07 11.80
CA VAL A 80 0.65 -17.01 10.56
C VAL A 80 1.44 -17.45 9.32
N ARG A 81 2.66 -17.96 9.52
CA ARG A 81 3.56 -18.45 8.48
C ARG A 81 4.15 -19.82 8.77
#